data_AF-A0A2E8TKN0-F1
#
_entry.id   AF-A0A2E8TKN0-F1
#
_cell.length_a   1.000
_cell.length_b   1.000
_cell.length_c   1.000
_cell.angle_alpha   90.00
_cell.angle_beta   90.00
_cell.angle_gamma   90.00
#
_symmetry.space_group_name_H-M   'P 1'
#
loop_
_entity.id
_entity.type
_entity.pdbx_description
1 polymer ?
#
loop_
_entity_poly.entity_id
_entity_poly.type
_entity_poly.pdbx_seq_one_letter_code
_entity_poly.pdbx_strand_id
1 'polypeptide(L)'
;MRIKMKIKLFIILLVFSSNVIYSQCNGRYVTQIFNSVSKTTVNYSDQIQYQDSYHEMDIYTPDGDTASNRPLIIFIHGGTYLGGNKTEIDCIDFCEYFAKKGYVTASVNYRLSSNQLNFVLSQEEQYLTVWNSVADVKAAVRYFRKDYFNGNNYRIDQNTIFVGGSSAGAVTAIHLAYINDVLDLPNTSSPNGTSIQTLVNNSGGLEGDVGNNGFSSKISGVISFAGAINTPNWIEVQEPPIVSVHGNADQTIDFNCAPGLGVPTVLELCGSNEIHNQANTIGLLNDLLVYDGGDHDWFQSGNADSRFVQALNFVSSFIYPLLPCNQTTNTSDITSPHFEKKLVQTTNMLGQKNGFLSNITLFYYNDGTVEKKIIIK
;
A
#
# COMPACT_ATOMS: atom_id res chain seq x y z
N MET A 1 -20.33 -49.20 -59.49
CA MET A 1 -19.04 -48.56 -59.13
C MET A 1 -19.32 -47.48 -58.09
N ARG A 2 -19.19 -47.79 -56.78
CA ARG A 2 -19.45 -46.83 -55.68
C ARG A 2 -18.12 -46.55 -54.96
N ILE A 3 -17.63 -45.33 -55.09
CA ILE A 3 -16.40 -44.83 -54.47
C ILE A 3 -16.71 -44.50 -53.00
N LYS A 4 -16.02 -45.15 -52.06
CA LYS A 4 -16.04 -44.78 -50.64
C LYS A 4 -14.96 -43.71 -50.39
N MET A 5 -15.37 -42.45 -50.25
CA MET A 5 -14.53 -41.39 -49.69
C MET A 5 -14.35 -41.63 -48.18
N LYS A 6 -13.11 -41.87 -47.74
CA LYS A 6 -12.74 -41.84 -46.32
C LYS A 6 -12.41 -40.39 -45.94
N ILE A 7 -13.30 -39.74 -45.21
CA ILE A 7 -13.02 -38.45 -44.55
C ILE A 7 -12.10 -38.76 -43.36
N LYS A 8 -10.85 -38.30 -43.42
CA LYS A 8 -9.95 -38.30 -42.26
C LYS A 8 -10.20 -37.03 -41.47
N LEU A 9 -10.81 -37.17 -40.30
CA LEU A 9 -11.01 -36.10 -39.33
C LEU A 9 -9.66 -35.79 -38.66
N PHE A 10 -9.11 -34.60 -38.92
CA PHE A 10 -7.88 -34.13 -38.28
C PHE A 10 -8.26 -33.44 -36.96
N ILE A 11 -8.07 -34.13 -35.83
CA ILE A 11 -8.26 -33.55 -34.50
C ILE A 11 -7.02 -32.69 -34.21
N ILE A 12 -7.19 -31.37 -34.29
CA ILE A 12 -6.19 -30.41 -33.78
C ILE A 12 -6.33 -30.39 -32.26
N LEU A 13 -5.39 -31.02 -31.58
CA LEU A 13 -5.26 -30.97 -30.13
C LEU A 13 -4.77 -29.57 -29.74
N LEU A 14 -5.70 -28.69 -29.37
CA LEU A 14 -5.40 -27.41 -28.73
C LEU A 14 -4.84 -27.71 -27.32
N VAL A 15 -3.51 -27.78 -27.24
CA VAL A 15 -2.80 -27.81 -25.97
C VAL A 15 -2.95 -26.43 -25.33
N PHE A 16 -3.95 -26.29 -24.44
CA PHE A 16 -4.00 -25.16 -23.52
C PHE A 16 -2.74 -25.23 -22.63
N SER A 17 -1.82 -24.29 -22.82
CA SER A 17 -0.63 -24.11 -22.00
C SER A 17 -1.04 -23.57 -20.62
N SER A 18 -1.50 -24.44 -19.72
CA SER A 18 -1.78 -24.11 -18.32
C SER A 18 -0.55 -24.18 -17.41
N ASN A 19 0.66 -24.26 -17.97
CA ASN A 19 1.90 -24.51 -17.20
C ASN A 19 2.64 -23.26 -16.69
N VAL A 20 2.08 -22.06 -16.75
CA VAL A 20 2.85 -20.83 -16.43
C VAL A 20 2.82 -20.43 -14.94
N ILE A 21 1.86 -20.92 -14.15
CA ILE A 21 1.68 -20.44 -12.76
C ILE A 21 2.67 -21.10 -11.79
N TYR A 22 2.99 -22.39 -11.97
CA TYR A 22 3.90 -23.12 -11.07
C TYR A 22 5.39 -22.79 -11.27
N SER A 23 5.76 -22.13 -12.37
CA SER A 23 7.17 -21.85 -12.69
C SER A 23 7.72 -20.59 -12.01
N GLN A 24 6.89 -19.73 -11.41
CA GLN A 24 7.34 -18.41 -10.97
C GLN A 24 8.12 -18.43 -9.64
N CYS A 25 7.88 -19.39 -8.75
CA CYS A 25 8.43 -19.37 -7.39
C CYS A 25 9.50 -20.43 -7.11
N ASN A 26 10.04 -21.07 -8.14
CA ASN A 26 11.12 -22.05 -8.04
C ASN A 26 12.44 -21.39 -7.57
N GLY A 27 12.57 -21.14 -6.26
CA GLY A 27 13.69 -20.44 -5.62
C GLY A 27 13.58 -18.91 -5.60
N ARG A 28 12.70 -18.33 -6.42
CA ARG A 28 12.41 -16.89 -6.49
C ARG A 28 11.64 -16.42 -5.25
N TYR A 29 11.77 -15.14 -4.91
CA TYR A 29 11.09 -14.44 -3.81
C TYR A 29 11.49 -14.89 -2.39
N VAL A 30 12.21 -16.00 -2.24
CA VAL A 30 12.77 -16.46 -0.95
C VAL A 30 14.26 -16.22 -0.85
N THR A 31 15.00 -16.51 -1.93
CA THR A 31 16.47 -16.39 -1.94
C THR A 31 16.89 -15.23 -2.83
N GLN A 32 18.04 -14.63 -2.52
CA GLN A 32 18.64 -13.64 -3.40
C GLN A 32 19.17 -14.36 -4.65
N ILE A 33 18.56 -14.04 -5.80
CA ILE A 33 18.92 -14.63 -7.11
C ILE A 33 19.46 -13.58 -8.08
N PHE A 34 19.39 -12.30 -7.71
CA PHE A 34 19.95 -11.18 -8.47
C PHE A 34 21.11 -10.53 -7.70
N ASN A 35 22.15 -10.13 -8.44
CA ASN A 35 23.36 -9.52 -7.87
C ASN A 35 23.27 -7.99 -7.78
N SER A 36 22.42 -7.36 -8.59
CA SER A 36 22.27 -5.91 -8.66
C SER A 36 20.81 -5.51 -8.95
N VAL A 37 20.50 -4.26 -8.63
CA VAL A 37 19.19 -3.64 -8.82
C VAL A 37 19.36 -2.28 -9.49
N SER A 38 18.44 -1.96 -10.40
CA SER A 38 18.30 -0.62 -10.97
C SER A 38 17.27 0.18 -10.20
N LYS A 39 17.56 1.47 -10.00
CA LYS A 39 16.67 2.43 -9.34
C LYS A 39 16.21 3.51 -10.30
N THR A 40 14.91 3.75 -10.36
CA THR A 40 14.29 4.85 -11.13
C THR A 40 13.43 5.71 -10.22
N THR A 41 13.66 7.02 -10.22
CA THR A 41 12.82 7.98 -9.49
C THR A 41 11.69 8.48 -10.38
N VAL A 42 10.46 8.51 -9.86
CA VAL A 42 9.29 9.05 -10.55
C VAL A 42 8.44 9.88 -9.59
N ASN A 43 7.72 10.88 -10.13
CA ASN A 43 6.57 11.44 -9.44
C ASN A 43 5.35 10.54 -9.70
N TYR A 44 4.69 10.10 -8.63
CA TYR A 44 3.57 9.16 -8.75
C TYR A 44 2.22 9.84 -8.91
N SER A 45 2.12 11.17 -8.82
CA SER A 45 0.88 11.91 -9.07
C SER A 45 0.76 12.31 -10.55
N ASP A 46 -0.46 12.24 -11.09
CA ASP A 46 -0.81 12.81 -12.39
C ASP A 46 -1.49 14.18 -12.30
N GLN A 47 -1.53 14.78 -11.11
CA GLN A 47 -2.10 16.11 -10.88
C GLN A 47 -1.00 17.17 -10.85
N ILE A 48 -1.28 18.33 -11.44
CA ILE A 48 -0.29 19.39 -11.59
C ILE A 48 0.14 20.01 -10.24
N GLN A 49 -0.76 20.04 -9.24
CA GLN A 49 -0.47 20.61 -7.93
C GLN A 49 0.43 19.73 -7.05
N TYR A 50 0.64 18.46 -7.41
CA TYR A 50 1.47 17.51 -6.67
C TYR A 50 2.75 17.14 -7.45
N GLN A 51 3.17 17.99 -8.39
CA GLN A 51 4.46 17.87 -9.08
C GLN A 51 5.57 18.45 -8.20
N ASP A 52 5.82 17.80 -7.06
CA ASP A 52 6.80 18.16 -6.04
C ASP A 52 7.59 16.93 -5.56
N SER A 53 8.51 17.13 -4.61
CA SER A 53 9.34 16.07 -4.05
C SER A 53 8.63 15.18 -3.01
N TYR A 54 7.49 15.61 -2.46
CA TYR A 54 6.72 14.80 -1.52
C TYR A 54 5.98 13.67 -2.24
N HIS A 55 5.67 13.85 -3.53
CA HIS A 55 4.98 12.86 -4.35
C HIS A 55 5.91 12.07 -5.26
N GLU A 56 7.14 11.84 -4.82
CA GLU A 56 8.13 11.02 -5.52
C GLU A 56 8.35 9.67 -4.86
N MET A 57 8.76 8.70 -5.67
CA MET A 57 9.21 7.40 -5.20
C MET A 57 10.40 6.88 -6.00
N ASP A 58 11.23 6.07 -5.34
CA ASP A 58 12.35 5.36 -5.93
C ASP A 58 11.92 3.91 -6.15
N ILE A 59 11.81 3.50 -7.41
CA ILE A 59 11.41 2.14 -7.82
C ILE A 59 12.66 1.31 -8.05
N TYR A 60 12.77 0.20 -7.36
CA TYR A 60 13.88 -0.74 -7.48
C TYR A 60 13.41 -1.97 -8.25
N THR A 61 14.18 -2.33 -9.29
CA THR A 61 13.92 -3.53 -10.09
C THR A 61 15.20 -4.36 -10.20
N PRO A 62 15.13 -5.70 -10.08
CA PRO A 62 16.29 -6.56 -10.29
C PRO A 62 16.79 -6.50 -11.74
N ASP A 63 18.10 -6.37 -11.91
CA ASP A 63 18.73 -6.31 -13.23
C ASP A 63 18.68 -7.66 -13.95
N GLY A 64 18.40 -7.64 -15.25
CA GLY A 64 18.34 -8.85 -16.08
C GLY A 64 17.13 -9.75 -15.82
N ASP A 65 16.21 -9.35 -14.95
CA ASP A 65 15.03 -10.13 -14.61
C ASP A 65 13.98 -10.12 -15.71
N THR A 66 13.64 -11.31 -16.23
CA THR A 66 12.71 -11.49 -17.35
C THR A 66 11.28 -11.82 -16.91
N ALA A 67 10.99 -11.93 -15.61
CA ALA A 67 9.63 -12.18 -15.15
C ALA A 67 8.70 -11.01 -15.50
N SER A 68 7.48 -11.34 -15.97
CA SER A 68 6.51 -10.38 -16.49
C SER A 68 5.44 -9.93 -15.50
N ASN A 69 5.24 -10.68 -14.41
CA ASN A 69 4.28 -10.37 -13.34
C ASN A 69 4.95 -10.62 -11.99
N ARG A 70 5.42 -9.55 -11.36
CA ARG A 70 6.21 -9.61 -10.12
C ARG A 70 5.43 -8.96 -8.97
N PRO A 71 5.35 -9.58 -7.79
CA PRO A 71 4.81 -8.94 -6.61
C PRO A 71 5.51 -7.60 -6.34
N LEU A 72 4.72 -6.61 -5.94
CA LEU A 72 5.17 -5.28 -5.59
C LEU A 72 5.19 -5.11 -4.07
N ILE A 73 6.24 -4.46 -3.54
CA ILE A 73 6.26 -3.98 -2.16
C ILE A 73 6.55 -2.47 -2.15
N ILE A 74 5.63 -1.68 -1.60
CA ILE A 74 5.84 -0.26 -1.34
C ILE A 74 6.28 -0.10 0.13
N PHE A 75 7.40 0.58 0.36
CA PHE A 75 7.97 0.82 1.69
C PHE A 75 8.04 2.32 2.00
N ILE A 76 7.52 2.71 3.15
CA ILE A 76 7.30 4.10 3.55
C ILE A 76 8.25 4.43 4.71
N HIS A 77 8.97 5.53 4.59
CA HIS A 77 9.92 5.96 5.62
C HIS A 77 9.22 6.42 6.91
N GLY A 78 9.93 6.32 8.03
CA GLY A 78 9.56 6.96 9.29
C GLY A 78 9.92 8.45 9.33
N GLY A 79 9.84 9.06 10.52
CA GLY A 79 10.20 10.47 10.71
C GLY A 79 9.09 11.34 11.31
N THR A 80 8.19 10.74 12.09
CA THR A 80 7.17 11.46 12.90
C THR A 80 6.22 12.34 12.07
N TYR A 81 6.14 12.12 10.76
CA TYR A 81 5.47 13.02 9.80
C TYR A 81 6.05 14.44 9.73
N LEU A 82 7.21 14.69 10.33
CA LEU A 82 7.90 15.98 10.36
C LEU A 82 9.22 15.95 9.57
N GLY A 83 9.67 14.76 9.18
CA GLY A 83 10.92 14.54 8.44
C GLY A 83 10.96 13.16 7.80
N GLY A 84 12.18 12.76 7.42
CA GLY A 84 12.44 11.54 6.67
C GLY A 84 12.19 11.69 5.17
N ASN A 85 12.66 10.71 4.40
CA ASN A 85 12.40 10.60 2.97
C ASN A 85 12.70 9.17 2.46
N LYS A 86 12.36 8.90 1.19
CA LYS A 86 12.58 7.63 0.49
C LYS A 86 14.04 7.17 0.35
N THR A 87 15.02 7.97 0.80
CA THR A 87 16.44 7.62 0.78
C THR A 87 17.01 7.37 2.18
N GLU A 88 16.16 7.22 3.20
CA GLU A 88 16.60 6.68 4.49
C GLU A 88 17.20 5.27 4.29
N ILE A 89 18.20 4.93 5.12
CA ILE A 89 18.99 3.71 4.92
C ILE A 89 18.15 2.43 5.06
N ASP A 90 17.20 2.42 6.00
CA ASP A 90 16.26 1.31 6.20
C ASP A 90 15.38 1.10 4.95
N CYS A 91 14.94 2.19 4.32
CA CYS A 91 14.14 2.15 3.10
C CYS A 91 14.93 1.61 1.90
N ILE A 92 16.17 2.07 1.73
CA ILE A 92 17.07 1.58 0.68
C ILE A 92 17.35 0.10 0.89
N ASP A 93 17.80 -0.28 2.09
CA ASP A 93 18.20 -1.66 2.38
C ASP A 93 17.01 -2.63 2.28
N PHE A 94 15.82 -2.23 2.75
CA PHE A 94 14.59 -3.01 2.59
C PHE A 94 14.27 -3.22 1.11
N CYS A 95 14.25 -2.14 0.33
CA CYS A 95 13.92 -2.20 -1.09
C CYS A 95 14.91 -3.07 -1.86
N GLU A 96 16.20 -2.87 -1.66
CA GLU A 96 17.23 -3.68 -2.31
C GLU A 96 17.13 -5.15 -1.92
N TYR A 97 16.89 -5.46 -0.65
CA TYR A 97 16.78 -6.83 -0.17
C TYR A 97 15.67 -7.60 -0.90
N PHE A 98 14.46 -7.03 -0.99
CA PHE A 98 13.35 -7.67 -1.69
C PHE A 98 13.53 -7.64 -3.22
N ALA A 99 14.03 -6.53 -3.79
CA ALA A 99 14.30 -6.46 -5.23
C ALA A 99 15.30 -7.54 -5.68
N LYS A 100 16.36 -7.78 -4.89
CA LYS A 100 17.35 -8.85 -5.14
C LYS A 100 16.78 -10.28 -5.07
N LYS A 101 15.59 -10.45 -4.49
CA LYS A 101 14.83 -11.72 -4.48
C LYS A 101 13.82 -11.84 -5.63
N GLY A 102 13.66 -10.79 -6.45
CA GLY A 102 12.80 -10.79 -7.62
C GLY A 102 11.52 -9.97 -7.50
N TYR A 103 11.31 -9.29 -6.37
CA TYR A 103 10.19 -8.35 -6.23
C TYR A 103 10.47 -7.07 -7.05
N VAL A 104 9.41 -6.33 -7.37
CA VAL A 104 9.55 -4.89 -7.60
C VAL A 104 9.33 -4.23 -6.25
N THR A 105 10.15 -3.25 -5.90
CA THR A 105 9.89 -2.46 -4.70
C THR A 105 9.88 -0.98 -5.00
N ALA A 106 9.23 -0.20 -4.15
CA ALA A 106 9.27 1.25 -4.24
C ALA A 106 9.41 1.86 -2.85
N SER A 107 10.38 2.74 -2.66
CA SER A 107 10.43 3.61 -1.49
C SER A 107 9.75 4.93 -1.79
N VAL A 108 8.76 5.32 -0.98
CA VAL A 108 7.80 6.38 -1.28
C VAL A 108 7.94 7.55 -0.29
N ASN A 109 8.03 8.78 -0.80
CA ASN A 109 7.80 9.99 -0.01
C ASN A 109 6.30 10.22 0.19
N TYR A 110 5.95 11.01 1.20
CA TYR A 110 4.60 11.50 1.42
C TYR A 110 4.64 12.91 2.01
N ARG A 111 3.50 13.63 2.01
CA ARG A 111 3.39 14.97 2.58
C ARG A 111 3.69 14.97 4.07
N LEU A 112 4.62 15.84 4.49
CA LEU A 112 4.97 16.07 5.89
C LEU A 112 4.19 17.26 6.45
N SER A 113 3.94 17.28 7.76
CA SER A 113 3.43 18.47 8.42
C SER A 113 4.47 19.58 8.38
N SER A 114 4.03 20.77 7.99
CA SER A 114 4.90 21.95 7.88
C SER A 114 5.08 22.69 9.20
N ASN A 115 4.37 22.31 10.26
CA ASN A 115 4.40 22.98 11.54
C ASN A 115 4.45 21.98 12.71
N GLN A 116 5.67 21.75 13.21
CA GLN A 116 5.94 20.86 14.34
C GLN A 116 5.14 21.21 15.60
N LEU A 117 4.96 22.50 15.91
CA LEU A 117 4.23 22.92 17.10
C LEU A 117 2.74 22.58 16.98
N ASN A 118 2.15 22.85 15.81
CA ASN A 118 0.76 22.49 15.54
C ASN A 118 0.58 20.97 15.52
N PHE A 119 1.50 20.23 14.91
CA PHE A 119 1.43 18.77 14.92
C PHE A 119 1.39 18.21 16.34
N VAL A 120 2.23 18.70 17.26
CA VAL A 120 2.24 18.19 18.64
C VAL A 120 1.03 18.64 19.46
N LEU A 121 0.44 19.81 19.18
CA LEU A 121 -0.61 20.43 20.01
C LEU A 121 -2.03 20.33 19.44
N SER A 122 -2.19 20.03 18.15
CA SER A 122 -3.48 20.00 17.46
C SER A 122 -3.78 18.59 16.95
N GLN A 123 -4.77 17.94 17.55
CA GLN A 123 -5.24 16.64 17.07
C GLN A 123 -5.78 16.72 15.64
N GLU A 124 -6.38 17.85 15.23
CA GLU A 124 -6.79 18.05 13.83
C GLU A 124 -5.60 17.99 12.88
N GLU A 125 -4.51 18.69 13.20
CA GLU A 125 -3.29 18.66 12.39
C GLU A 125 -2.73 17.24 12.33
N GLN A 126 -2.75 16.51 13.44
CA GLN A 126 -2.32 15.11 13.50
C GLN A 126 -3.18 14.22 12.59
N TYR A 127 -4.51 14.27 12.72
CA TYR A 127 -5.41 13.49 11.85
C TYR A 127 -5.25 13.84 10.38
N LEU A 128 -5.18 15.13 10.04
CA LEU A 128 -5.00 15.57 8.64
C LEU A 128 -3.64 15.15 8.09
N THR A 129 -2.59 15.22 8.89
CA THR A 129 -1.24 14.81 8.47
C THR A 129 -1.18 13.32 8.19
N VAL A 130 -1.69 12.49 9.11
CA VAL A 130 -1.77 11.03 8.92
C VAL A 130 -2.65 10.71 7.71
N TRP A 131 -3.81 11.34 7.60
CA TRP A 131 -4.72 11.17 6.46
C TRP A 131 -4.07 11.53 5.12
N ASN A 132 -3.38 12.67 5.04
CA ASN A 132 -2.68 13.09 3.82
C ASN A 132 -1.62 12.05 3.40
N SER A 133 -0.86 11.52 4.35
CA SER A 133 0.11 10.45 4.06
C SER A 133 -0.57 9.18 3.52
N VAL A 134 -1.74 8.81 4.04
CA VAL A 134 -2.52 7.66 3.54
C VAL A 134 -2.99 7.93 2.11
N ALA A 135 -3.56 9.10 1.85
CA ALA A 135 -4.00 9.51 0.51
C ALA A 135 -2.84 9.49 -0.51
N ASP A 136 -1.66 9.92 -0.10
CA ASP A 136 -0.45 9.95 -0.92
C ASP A 136 0.00 8.55 -1.31
N VAL A 137 0.12 7.65 -0.33
CA VAL A 137 0.54 6.26 -0.58
C VAL A 137 -0.53 5.50 -1.36
N LYS A 138 -1.83 5.75 -1.13
CA LYS A 138 -2.89 5.21 -1.98
C LYS A 138 -2.71 5.64 -3.44
N ALA A 139 -2.27 6.87 -3.71
CA ALA A 139 -1.96 7.32 -5.06
C ALA A 139 -0.74 6.62 -5.67
N ALA A 140 0.28 6.29 -4.88
CA ALA A 140 1.41 5.48 -5.31
C ALA A 140 0.98 4.04 -5.70
N VAL A 141 0.08 3.41 -4.92
CA VAL A 141 -0.52 2.13 -5.31
C VAL A 141 -1.27 2.25 -6.64
N ARG A 142 -2.10 3.29 -6.79
CA ARG A 142 -2.84 3.56 -8.03
C ARG A 142 -1.93 3.84 -9.22
N TYR A 143 -0.78 4.49 -9.02
CA TYR A 143 0.22 4.73 -10.06
C TYR A 143 0.68 3.40 -10.69
N PHE A 144 1.01 2.40 -9.87
CA PHE A 144 1.43 1.09 -10.37
C PHE A 144 0.31 0.35 -11.11
N ARG A 145 -0.94 0.45 -10.64
CA ARG A 145 -2.08 -0.12 -11.38
C ARG A 145 -2.34 0.59 -12.70
N LYS A 146 -2.14 1.91 -12.75
CA LYS A 146 -2.21 2.69 -13.98
C LYS A 146 -1.09 2.30 -14.95
N ASP A 147 0.14 2.11 -14.48
CA ASP A 147 1.24 1.59 -15.28
C ASP A 147 0.92 0.19 -15.84
N TYR A 148 0.43 -0.72 -14.99
CA TYR A 148 0.00 -2.06 -15.40
C TYR A 148 -1.00 -2.00 -16.56
N PHE A 149 -2.03 -1.15 -16.43
CA PHE A 149 -3.02 -0.98 -17.49
C PHE A 149 -2.45 -0.37 -18.79
N ASN A 150 -1.43 0.48 -18.67
CA ASN A 150 -0.79 1.18 -19.79
C ASN A 150 0.41 0.41 -20.40
N GLY A 151 0.49 -0.90 -20.16
CA GLY A 151 1.52 -1.76 -20.76
C GLY A 151 2.45 -2.43 -19.75
N ASN A 152 2.28 -2.18 -18.46
CA ASN A 152 3.00 -2.82 -17.36
C ASN A 152 4.53 -2.69 -17.53
N ASN A 153 5.02 -1.45 -17.64
CA ASN A 153 6.43 -1.16 -17.87
C ASN A 153 7.30 -1.70 -16.73
N TYR A 154 6.77 -1.69 -15.49
CA TYR A 154 7.46 -2.28 -14.34
C TYR A 154 7.26 -3.78 -14.19
N ARG A 155 6.51 -4.45 -15.07
CA ARG A 155 6.26 -5.92 -15.03
C ARG A 155 5.79 -6.39 -13.65
N ILE A 156 4.89 -5.63 -13.03
CA ILE A 156 4.30 -5.97 -11.72
C ILE A 156 3.08 -6.88 -11.89
N ASP A 157 2.73 -7.58 -10.83
CA ASP A 157 1.41 -8.19 -10.66
C ASP A 157 0.51 -7.22 -9.88
N GLN A 158 -0.51 -6.66 -10.56
CA GLN A 158 -1.44 -5.70 -9.95
C GLN A 158 -2.31 -6.28 -8.81
N ASN A 159 -2.36 -7.61 -8.68
CA ASN A 159 -3.13 -8.31 -7.65
C ASN A 159 -2.29 -8.67 -6.41
N THR A 160 -0.97 -8.48 -6.47
CA THR A 160 -0.05 -8.80 -5.38
C THR A 160 0.78 -7.56 -5.03
N ILE A 161 0.20 -6.68 -4.21
CA ILE A 161 0.81 -5.41 -3.77
C ILE A 161 0.83 -5.38 -2.25
N PHE A 162 2.01 -5.45 -1.65
CA PHE A 162 2.19 -5.22 -0.22
C PHE A 162 2.56 -3.76 0.04
N VAL A 163 2.10 -3.22 1.16
CA VAL A 163 2.49 -1.89 1.62
C VAL A 163 3.01 -2.01 3.04
N GLY A 164 4.11 -1.33 3.33
CA GLY A 164 4.67 -1.28 4.66
C GLY A 164 5.53 -0.06 4.90
N GLY A 165 6.11 0.00 6.08
CA GLY A 165 7.03 1.08 6.42
C GLY A 165 7.62 0.92 7.81
N SER A 166 8.34 1.95 8.25
CA SER A 166 8.89 2.09 9.59
C SER A 166 8.27 3.27 10.34
N SER A 167 8.01 3.12 11.63
CA SER A 167 7.48 4.19 12.50
C SER A 167 6.23 4.87 11.88
N ALA A 168 6.26 6.18 11.65
CA ALA A 168 5.20 6.92 10.95
C ALA A 168 4.79 6.29 9.59
N GLY A 169 5.73 5.74 8.82
CA GLY A 169 5.41 5.04 7.57
C GLY A 169 4.66 3.72 7.79
N ALA A 170 4.98 3.00 8.88
CA ALA A 170 4.24 1.81 9.28
C ALA A 170 2.81 2.18 9.75
N VAL A 171 2.67 3.26 10.53
CA VAL A 171 1.37 3.84 10.91
C VAL A 171 0.56 4.15 9.64
N THR A 172 1.15 4.79 8.63
CA THR A 172 0.48 5.07 7.35
C THR A 172 0.06 3.80 6.62
N ALA A 173 0.90 2.77 6.56
CA ALA A 173 0.56 1.49 5.91
C ALA A 173 -0.62 0.79 6.59
N ILE A 174 -0.64 0.77 7.93
CA ILE A 174 -1.72 0.19 8.74
C ILE A 174 -3.04 0.96 8.51
N HIS A 175 -2.99 2.29 8.58
CA HIS A 175 -4.17 3.14 8.38
C HIS A 175 -4.69 3.08 6.94
N LEU A 176 -3.82 2.90 5.95
CA LEU A 176 -4.22 2.65 4.56
C LEU A 176 -5.04 1.37 4.42
N ALA A 177 -4.68 0.33 5.18
CA ALA A 177 -5.31 -0.99 5.11
C ALA A 177 -6.65 -1.07 5.82
N TYR A 178 -6.77 -0.39 6.98
CA TYR A 178 -7.86 -0.65 7.94
C TYR A 178 -8.79 0.54 8.19
N ILE A 179 -8.54 1.72 7.59
CA ILE A 179 -9.59 2.75 7.50
C ILE A 179 -10.41 2.48 6.24
N ASN A 180 -11.63 1.97 6.43
CA ASN A 180 -12.52 1.53 5.36
C ASN A 180 -13.75 2.42 5.20
N ASP A 181 -14.15 3.13 6.24
CA ASP A 181 -15.24 4.11 6.20
C ASP A 181 -14.76 5.47 6.74
N VAL A 182 -15.25 6.56 6.15
CA VAL A 182 -15.02 7.90 6.70
C VAL A 182 -15.61 7.99 8.11
N LEU A 183 -16.63 7.19 8.42
CA LEU A 183 -17.22 7.09 9.76
C LEU A 183 -16.26 6.51 10.81
N ASP A 184 -15.20 5.83 10.41
CA ASP A 184 -14.13 5.37 11.31
C ASP A 184 -13.39 6.57 11.93
N LEU A 185 -13.32 7.69 11.20
CA LEU A 185 -12.64 8.89 11.62
C LEU A 185 -13.48 9.68 12.64
N PRO A 186 -12.85 10.37 13.61
CA PRO A 186 -13.59 11.13 14.60
C PRO A 186 -14.51 12.18 13.99
N ASN A 187 -15.75 12.22 14.47
CA ASN A 187 -16.71 13.29 14.15
C ASN A 187 -16.51 14.55 15.02
N THR A 188 -15.34 14.70 15.65
CA THR A 188 -15.01 15.88 16.45
C THR A 188 -14.72 17.07 15.55
N SER A 189 -15.31 18.22 15.87
CA SER A 189 -15.08 19.47 15.15
C SER A 189 -13.65 19.97 15.38
N SER A 190 -12.96 20.34 14.30
CA SER A 190 -11.85 21.30 14.26
C SER A 190 -12.16 22.52 15.15
N PRO A 191 -11.15 23.26 15.67
CA PRO A 191 -11.36 24.59 16.24
C PRO A 191 -12.15 25.53 15.31
N ASN A 192 -12.17 25.28 13.99
CA ASN A 192 -12.96 26.01 12.99
C ASN A 192 -14.38 25.43 12.77
N GLY A 193 -14.81 24.47 13.59
CA GLY A 193 -16.18 23.90 13.57
C GLY A 193 -16.42 22.80 12.53
N THR A 194 -15.41 22.39 11.76
CA THR A 194 -15.55 21.36 10.70
C THR A 194 -15.01 20.01 11.19
N SER A 195 -15.77 18.92 11.06
CA SER A 195 -15.30 17.60 11.50
C SER A 195 -14.20 17.01 10.61
N ILE A 196 -13.35 16.14 11.15
CA ILE A 196 -12.31 15.42 10.38
C ILE A 196 -12.94 14.67 9.20
N GLN A 197 -14.09 14.03 9.42
CA GLN A 197 -14.88 13.38 8.37
C GLN A 197 -15.21 14.32 7.20
N THR A 198 -15.59 15.57 7.51
CA THR A 198 -15.90 16.58 6.49
C THR A 198 -14.64 17.01 5.74
N LEU A 199 -13.52 17.19 6.45
CA LEU A 199 -12.24 17.54 5.82
C LEU A 199 -11.76 16.44 4.86
N VAL A 200 -11.82 15.18 5.27
CA VAL A 200 -11.50 14.02 4.42
C VAL A 200 -12.40 13.96 3.19
N ASN A 201 -13.71 14.14 3.36
CA ASN A 201 -14.65 14.17 2.24
C ASN A 201 -14.34 15.30 1.24
N ASN A 202 -14.00 16.49 1.75
CA ASN A 202 -13.61 17.62 0.90
C ASN A 202 -12.29 17.37 0.15
N SER A 203 -11.41 16.54 0.70
CA SER A 203 -10.14 16.11 0.09
C SER A 203 -10.25 14.82 -0.74
N GLY A 204 -11.45 14.47 -1.23
CA GLY A 204 -11.65 13.33 -2.12
C GLY A 204 -12.05 12.02 -1.45
N GLY A 205 -12.47 12.06 -0.18
CA GLY A 205 -12.87 10.88 0.58
C GLY A 205 -11.70 9.94 0.83
N LEU A 206 -11.98 8.67 1.15
CA LEU A 206 -10.94 7.70 1.52
C LEU A 206 -9.92 7.34 0.42
N GLU A 207 -10.13 7.77 -0.82
CA GLU A 207 -9.14 7.62 -1.89
C GLU A 207 -8.19 8.82 -1.98
N GLY A 208 -8.58 9.97 -1.41
CA GLY A 208 -7.84 11.22 -1.48
C GLY A 208 -7.98 11.97 -2.82
N ASP A 209 -7.11 12.97 -3.01
CA ASP A 209 -7.13 13.90 -4.14
C ASP A 209 -5.85 13.88 -4.99
N VAL A 210 -4.89 13.01 -4.63
CA VAL A 210 -3.52 12.96 -5.14
C VAL A 210 -3.41 12.37 -6.56
N GLY A 211 -4.52 11.94 -7.14
CA GLY A 211 -4.61 11.54 -8.54
C GLY A 211 -4.52 10.03 -8.78
N ASN A 212 -4.29 9.67 -10.05
CA ASN A 212 -4.49 8.33 -10.60
C ASN A 212 -5.92 7.81 -10.35
N ASN A 213 -6.90 8.71 -10.46
CA ASN A 213 -8.30 8.42 -10.16
C ASN A 213 -8.84 7.30 -11.07
N GLY A 214 -9.68 6.44 -10.52
CA GLY A 214 -10.27 5.31 -11.24
C GLY A 214 -9.45 4.02 -11.25
N PHE A 215 -8.28 4.02 -10.62
CA PHE A 215 -7.52 2.82 -10.30
C PHE A 215 -7.68 2.48 -8.81
N SER A 216 -7.65 1.19 -8.48
CA SER A 216 -7.81 0.71 -7.11
C SER A 216 -6.59 1.06 -6.24
N SER A 217 -6.80 1.36 -4.96
CA SER A 217 -5.75 1.51 -3.94
C SER A 217 -5.59 0.27 -3.04
N LYS A 218 -6.37 -0.80 -3.28
CA LYS A 218 -6.35 -2.04 -2.48
C LYS A 218 -4.96 -2.68 -2.40
N ILE A 219 -4.69 -3.36 -1.30
CA ILE A 219 -3.41 -4.04 -1.05
C ILE A 219 -3.65 -5.51 -0.66
N SER A 220 -2.59 -6.31 -0.74
CA SER A 220 -2.61 -7.76 -0.47
C SER A 220 -2.05 -8.10 0.92
N GLY A 221 -1.48 -7.14 1.64
CA GLY A 221 -0.98 -7.30 3.01
C GLY A 221 -0.16 -6.11 3.49
N VAL A 222 -0.01 -6.01 4.81
CA VAL A 222 0.67 -4.93 5.54
C VAL A 222 1.97 -5.43 6.15
N ILE A 223 3.02 -4.61 6.07
CA ILE A 223 4.30 -4.83 6.76
C ILE A 223 4.56 -3.67 7.71
N SER A 224 4.70 -3.93 9.01
CA SER A 224 4.81 -2.89 10.02
C SER A 224 6.09 -3.01 10.84
N PHE A 225 7.01 -2.06 10.71
CA PHE A 225 8.18 -1.94 11.59
C PHE A 225 7.91 -0.83 12.60
N ALA A 226 7.68 -1.19 13.87
CA ALA A 226 7.32 -0.26 14.95
C ALA A 226 6.14 0.66 14.60
N GLY A 227 5.08 0.11 13.99
CA GLY A 227 3.85 0.83 13.65
C GLY A 227 2.75 0.70 14.69
N ALA A 228 1.72 1.53 14.53
CA ALA A 228 0.54 1.55 15.39
C ALA A 228 -0.72 2.02 14.64
N ILE A 229 -1.88 1.78 15.25
CA ILE A 229 -3.20 2.21 14.80
C ILE A 229 -3.86 3.09 15.85
N ASN A 230 -4.69 4.05 15.48
CA ASN A 230 -5.39 4.86 16.48
C ASN A 230 -6.38 4.05 17.34
N THR A 231 -7.06 3.07 16.76
CA THR A 231 -7.82 2.07 17.53
C THR A 231 -7.78 0.70 16.85
N PRO A 232 -7.55 -0.41 17.60
CA PRO A 232 -7.61 -1.75 17.04
C PRO A 232 -8.98 -2.10 16.46
N ASN A 233 -10.05 -1.43 16.89
CA ASN A 233 -11.42 -1.70 16.43
C ASN A 233 -11.64 -1.44 14.93
N TRP A 234 -10.74 -0.72 14.27
CA TRP A 234 -10.77 -0.56 12.82
C TRP A 234 -10.33 -1.82 12.07
N ILE A 235 -9.73 -2.79 12.75
CA ILE A 235 -9.32 -4.07 12.16
C ILE A 235 -10.50 -5.04 12.19
N GLU A 236 -10.94 -5.44 11.01
CA GLU A 236 -12.11 -6.26 10.73
C GLU A 236 -11.75 -7.58 10.00
N VAL A 237 -12.74 -8.46 9.88
CA VAL A 237 -12.56 -9.73 9.15
C VAL A 237 -12.42 -9.49 7.65
N GLN A 238 -11.72 -10.39 6.95
CA GLN A 238 -11.53 -10.33 5.48
C GLN A 238 -10.69 -9.13 4.99
N GLU A 239 -9.92 -8.53 5.87
CA GLU A 239 -8.97 -7.48 5.55
C GLU A 239 -7.59 -8.02 5.13
N PRO A 240 -6.67 -7.15 4.65
CA PRO A 240 -5.31 -7.56 4.33
C PRO A 240 -4.57 -8.15 5.55
N PRO A 241 -3.82 -9.27 5.39
CA PRO A 241 -3.00 -9.84 6.45
C PRO A 241 -1.89 -8.89 6.88
N ILE A 242 -1.42 -8.98 8.13
CA ILE A 242 -0.39 -8.09 8.69
C ILE A 242 0.77 -8.85 9.32
N VAL A 243 1.98 -8.46 8.96
CA VAL A 243 3.21 -8.86 9.67
C VAL A 243 3.82 -7.65 10.35
N SER A 244 4.13 -7.78 11.64
CA SER A 244 4.76 -6.71 12.41
C SER A 244 6.06 -7.14 13.05
N VAL A 245 6.97 -6.19 13.22
CA VAL A 245 8.18 -6.31 14.04
C VAL A 245 8.24 -5.12 14.98
N HIS A 246 8.38 -5.36 16.29
CA HIS A 246 8.26 -4.32 17.30
C HIS A 246 9.12 -4.62 18.54
N GLY A 247 9.76 -3.60 19.11
CA GLY A 247 10.36 -3.69 20.45
C GLY A 247 9.29 -3.54 21.54
N ASN A 248 9.30 -4.41 22.55
CA ASN A 248 8.31 -4.31 23.65
C ASN A 248 8.66 -3.25 24.71
N ALA A 249 9.78 -2.55 24.58
CA ALA A 249 10.19 -1.42 25.40
C ALA A 249 10.25 -0.10 24.60
N ASP A 250 9.57 -0.05 23.44
CA ASP A 250 9.45 1.13 22.59
C ASP A 250 8.69 2.25 23.33
N GLN A 251 9.34 3.40 23.48
CA GLN A 251 8.78 4.59 24.16
C GLN A 251 8.30 5.66 23.17
N THR A 252 8.47 5.43 21.88
CA THR A 252 8.05 6.35 20.81
C THR A 252 6.71 5.93 20.25
N ILE A 253 6.57 4.66 19.91
CA ILE A 253 5.30 4.03 19.56
C ILE A 253 5.13 2.89 20.54
N ASP A 254 4.24 3.05 21.52
CA ASP A 254 4.09 2.05 22.57
C ASP A 254 3.66 0.70 21.96
N PHE A 255 4.25 -0.38 22.48
CA PHE A 255 3.92 -1.74 22.05
C PHE A 255 2.44 -2.07 22.29
N ASN A 256 1.83 -1.49 23.33
CA ASN A 256 0.41 -1.51 23.66
C ASN A 256 -0.25 -0.20 23.19
N CYS A 257 -1.07 0.47 24.00
CA CYS A 257 -1.60 1.80 23.68
C CYS A 257 -1.01 2.88 24.59
N ALA A 258 -0.50 3.95 23.97
CA ALA A 258 -0.12 5.17 24.67
C ALA A 258 -0.15 6.37 23.70
N PRO A 259 -0.12 7.62 24.22
CA PRO A 259 0.13 8.79 23.39
C PRO A 259 1.42 8.64 22.57
N GLY A 260 1.34 8.91 21.27
CA GLY A 260 2.49 8.85 20.37
C GLY A 260 3.65 9.73 20.87
N LEU A 261 4.88 9.30 20.59
CA LEU A 261 6.11 9.93 21.06
C LEU A 261 6.26 10.00 22.59
N GLY A 262 5.39 9.30 23.34
CA GLY A 262 5.29 9.44 24.79
C GLY A 262 4.77 10.82 25.24
N VAL A 263 4.14 11.59 24.33
CA VAL A 263 3.70 12.97 24.59
C VAL A 263 2.18 13.01 24.77
N PRO A 264 1.64 13.41 25.93
CA PRO A 264 0.19 13.36 26.20
C PRO A 264 -0.72 14.14 25.26
N THR A 265 -0.20 15.10 24.50
CA THR A 265 -0.97 15.89 23.52
C THR A 265 -0.99 15.27 22.13
N VAL A 266 -0.14 14.29 21.86
CA VAL A 266 -0.17 13.48 20.65
C VAL A 266 -1.22 12.39 20.82
N LEU A 267 -1.94 12.07 19.75
CA LEU A 267 -2.98 11.06 19.74
C LEU A 267 -2.48 9.74 20.33
N GLU A 268 -3.38 9.10 21.07
CA GLU A 268 -3.16 7.72 21.52
C GLU A 268 -3.12 6.81 20.30
N LEU A 269 -2.08 5.99 20.26
CA LEU A 269 -1.85 4.98 19.24
C LEU A 269 -1.63 3.64 19.93
N CYS A 270 -2.17 2.59 19.34
CA CYS A 270 -2.06 1.20 19.78
C CYS A 270 -1.12 0.45 18.84
N GLY A 271 0.05 0.06 19.35
CA GLY A 271 1.08 -0.69 18.65
C GLY A 271 0.76 -2.16 18.46
N SER A 272 1.82 -2.93 18.17
CA SER A 272 1.69 -4.28 17.65
C SER A 272 1.05 -5.28 18.61
N ASN A 273 1.13 -5.11 19.94
CA ASN A 273 0.44 -6.01 20.86
C ASN A 273 -1.08 -5.99 20.62
N GLU A 274 -1.65 -4.79 20.58
CA GLU A 274 -3.10 -4.61 20.48
C GLU A 274 -3.62 -4.91 19.06
N ILE A 275 -2.85 -4.54 18.04
CA ILE A 275 -3.12 -4.91 16.64
C ILE A 275 -3.21 -6.43 16.50
N HIS A 276 -2.22 -7.16 17.02
CA HIS A 276 -2.18 -8.61 16.89
C HIS A 276 -3.16 -9.32 17.82
N ASN A 277 -3.48 -8.77 19.00
CA ASN A 277 -4.56 -9.28 19.86
C ASN A 277 -5.91 -9.22 19.14
N GLN A 278 -6.23 -8.10 18.49
CA GLN A 278 -7.44 -7.97 17.69
C GLN A 278 -7.42 -8.91 16.49
N ALA A 279 -6.34 -8.92 15.71
CA ALA A 279 -6.20 -9.79 14.54
C ALA A 279 -6.39 -11.29 14.91
N ASN A 280 -5.79 -11.73 16.01
CA ASN A 280 -5.97 -13.09 16.55
C ASN A 280 -7.42 -13.35 16.99
N THR A 281 -8.06 -12.38 17.63
CA THR A 281 -9.45 -12.50 18.10
C THR A 281 -10.43 -12.74 16.96
N ILE A 282 -10.21 -12.08 15.82
CA ILE A 282 -11.10 -12.17 14.65
C ILE A 282 -10.63 -13.19 13.60
N GLY A 283 -9.49 -13.84 13.82
CA GLY A 283 -8.92 -14.81 12.88
C GLY A 283 -8.32 -14.20 11.61
N LEU A 284 -7.91 -12.92 11.65
CA LEU A 284 -7.15 -12.30 10.58
C LEU A 284 -5.74 -12.87 10.53
N LEU A 285 -5.27 -13.27 9.35
CA LEU A 285 -3.92 -13.83 9.19
C LEU A 285 -2.86 -12.79 9.56
N ASN A 286 -2.06 -13.09 10.56
CA ASN A 286 -1.05 -12.18 11.08
C ASN A 286 0.16 -12.92 11.66
N ASP A 287 1.29 -12.24 11.78
CA ASP A 287 2.47 -12.73 12.52
C ASP A 287 3.27 -11.58 13.13
N LEU A 288 3.82 -11.79 14.33
CA LEU A 288 4.49 -10.75 15.11
C LEU A 288 5.85 -11.23 15.64
N LEU A 289 6.91 -10.53 15.25
CA LEU A 289 8.23 -10.66 15.86
C LEU A 289 8.43 -9.57 16.91
N VAL A 290 8.63 -9.98 18.17
CA VAL A 290 8.90 -9.07 19.28
C VAL A 290 10.38 -9.08 19.63
N TYR A 291 11.00 -7.90 19.72
CA TYR A 291 12.31 -7.74 20.36
C TYR A 291 12.12 -7.45 21.84
N ASP A 292 12.47 -8.43 22.67
CA ASP A 292 12.38 -8.29 24.13
C ASP A 292 13.40 -7.27 24.65
N GLY A 293 12.92 -6.27 25.40
CA GLY A 293 13.67 -5.08 25.77
C GLY A 293 14.02 -4.16 24.59
N GLY A 294 13.45 -4.40 23.40
CA GLY A 294 13.75 -3.65 22.18
C GLY A 294 13.21 -2.22 22.23
N ASP A 295 14.00 -1.29 21.69
CA ASP A 295 13.70 0.12 21.51
C ASP A 295 12.92 0.39 20.22
N HIS A 296 12.71 1.67 19.88
CA HIS A 296 12.12 2.09 18.61
C HIS A 296 13.08 1.97 17.43
N ASP A 297 14.36 2.27 17.65
CA ASP A 297 15.29 2.66 16.58
C ASP A 297 15.99 1.48 15.88
N TRP A 298 15.63 0.24 16.20
CA TRP A 298 16.30 -0.98 15.70
C TRP A 298 16.38 -1.11 14.17
N PHE A 299 15.51 -0.42 13.44
CA PHE A 299 15.52 -0.41 11.97
C PHE A 299 16.41 0.68 11.38
N GLN A 300 16.71 1.76 12.11
CA GLN A 300 17.28 3.00 11.55
C GLN A 300 18.66 2.82 10.92
N SER A 301 19.44 1.83 11.35
CA SER A 301 20.78 1.58 10.80
C SER A 301 20.78 0.57 9.65
N GLY A 302 19.59 0.14 9.19
CA GLY A 302 19.45 -0.83 8.11
C GLY A 302 20.26 -2.10 8.36
N ASN A 303 20.98 -2.55 7.35
CA ASN A 303 21.79 -3.78 7.39
C ASN A 303 22.94 -3.76 8.42
N ALA A 304 23.28 -2.61 9.01
CA ALA A 304 24.25 -2.55 10.09
C ALA A 304 23.71 -3.06 11.43
N ASP A 305 22.39 -3.16 11.61
CA ASP A 305 21.75 -3.78 12.77
C ASP A 305 21.25 -5.20 12.42
N SER A 306 21.71 -6.20 13.17
CA SER A 306 21.28 -7.59 12.97
C SER A 306 19.79 -7.81 13.18
N ARG A 307 19.13 -6.97 14.01
CA ARG A 307 17.68 -6.99 14.22
C ARG A 307 16.95 -6.61 12.92
N PHE A 308 17.43 -5.62 12.18
CA PHE A 308 16.84 -5.29 10.88
C PHE A 308 16.94 -6.46 9.90
N VAL A 309 18.10 -7.12 9.82
CA VAL A 309 18.29 -8.31 8.97
C VAL A 309 17.36 -9.47 9.39
N GLN A 310 17.18 -9.68 10.69
CA GLN A 310 16.22 -10.66 11.20
C GLN A 310 14.77 -10.31 10.80
N ALA A 311 14.39 -9.05 10.94
CA ALA A 311 13.07 -8.54 10.53
C ALA A 311 12.80 -8.79 9.04
N LEU A 312 13.77 -8.52 8.16
CA LEU A 312 13.67 -8.78 6.73
C LEU A 312 13.44 -10.27 6.40
N ASN A 313 14.11 -11.17 7.11
CA ASN A 313 13.91 -12.61 6.94
C ASN A 313 12.54 -13.08 7.45
N PHE A 314 12.09 -12.54 8.58
CA PHE A 314 10.79 -12.82 9.16
C PHE A 314 9.65 -12.38 8.22
N VAL A 315 9.68 -11.13 7.75
CA VAL A 315 8.73 -10.61 6.76
C VAL A 315 8.75 -11.43 5.48
N SER A 316 9.94 -11.75 4.94
CA SER A 316 10.08 -12.58 3.74
C SER A 316 9.42 -13.96 3.92
N SER A 317 9.49 -14.54 5.12
CA SER A 317 8.88 -15.84 5.43
C SER A 317 7.36 -15.75 5.55
N PHE A 318 6.84 -14.64 6.05
CA PHE A 318 5.40 -14.40 6.16
C PHE A 318 4.74 -14.12 4.80
N ILE A 319 5.31 -13.22 3.99
CA ILE A 319 4.67 -12.80 2.73
C ILE A 319 4.84 -13.84 1.62
N TYR A 320 5.86 -14.69 1.67
CA TYR A 320 6.13 -15.66 0.61
C TYR A 320 4.98 -16.66 0.40
N PRO A 321 4.41 -17.32 1.44
CA PRO A 321 3.23 -18.16 1.30
C PRO A 321 2.00 -17.45 0.71
N LEU A 322 1.91 -16.12 0.83
CA LEU A 322 0.79 -15.33 0.31
C LEU A 322 0.86 -15.09 -1.21
N LEU A 323 2.01 -15.38 -1.83
CA LEU A 323 2.18 -15.17 -3.26
C LEU A 323 1.30 -16.12 -4.10
N PRO A 324 0.76 -15.66 -5.25
CA PRO A 324 -0.15 -16.47 -6.07
C PRO A 324 0.37 -17.85 -6.48
N CYS A 325 1.69 -18.00 -6.61
CA CYS A 325 2.35 -19.26 -6.95
C CYS A 325 2.35 -20.30 -5.83
N ASN A 326 2.13 -19.89 -4.57
CA ASN A 326 2.07 -20.74 -3.39
C ASN A 326 0.65 -21.01 -2.93
N GLN A 327 -0.31 -20.23 -3.43
CA GLN A 327 -1.73 -20.46 -3.24
C GLN A 327 -2.16 -21.54 -4.24
N THR A 328 -2.30 -22.79 -3.79
CA THR A 328 -3.01 -23.80 -4.57
C THR A 328 -4.41 -23.28 -4.81
N THR A 329 -4.83 -23.15 -6.07
CA THR A 329 -6.15 -22.65 -6.46
C THR A 329 -7.27 -23.39 -5.72
N ASN A 330 -7.68 -22.86 -4.56
CA ASN A 330 -9.05 -22.93 -4.13
C ASN A 330 -9.74 -21.81 -4.90
N THR A 331 -10.22 -22.13 -6.09
CA THR A 331 -11.33 -21.43 -6.71
C THR A 331 -12.56 -21.66 -5.84
N SER A 332 -12.57 -21.04 -4.66
CA SER A 332 -13.75 -20.78 -3.86
C SER A 332 -13.91 -19.26 -3.89
N ASP A 333 -14.61 -18.81 -4.94
CA ASP A 333 -15.32 -17.54 -5.02
C ASP A 333 -14.70 -16.35 -4.29
N ILE A 334 -13.73 -15.69 -4.95
CA ILE A 334 -13.68 -14.22 -4.91
C ILE A 334 -14.27 -13.71 -6.23
N THR A 335 -15.47 -14.20 -6.56
CA THR A 335 -16.48 -13.32 -7.10
C THR A 335 -17.22 -12.74 -5.90
N SER A 336 -16.62 -11.75 -5.24
CA SER A 336 -17.49 -10.70 -4.73
C SER A 336 -17.94 -9.93 -5.98
N PRO A 337 -19.22 -9.93 -6.36
CA PRO A 337 -19.70 -9.14 -7.47
C PRO A 337 -19.82 -7.68 -7.01
N HIS A 338 -18.74 -7.12 -6.48
CA HIS A 338 -18.52 -5.69 -6.61
C HIS A 338 -17.73 -5.55 -7.90
N PHE A 339 -18.45 -5.26 -8.98
CA PHE A 339 -17.85 -4.72 -10.19
C PHE A 339 -16.84 -3.66 -9.74
N GLU A 340 -15.54 -3.96 -9.88
CA GLU A 340 -14.53 -2.93 -9.68
C GLU A 340 -14.85 -1.82 -10.66
N LYS A 341 -15.29 -0.69 -10.12
CA LYS A 341 -15.60 0.52 -10.84
C LYS A 341 -14.32 1.00 -11.54
N LYS A 342 -14.20 0.67 -12.81
CA LYS A 342 -13.08 1.11 -13.66
C LYS A 342 -13.50 2.38 -14.37
N LEU A 343 -12.75 3.47 -14.16
CA LEU A 343 -13.02 4.72 -14.85
C LEU A 343 -12.85 4.54 -16.37
N VAL A 344 -13.89 4.85 -17.12
CA VAL A 344 -13.96 4.81 -18.59
C VAL A 344 -13.74 6.20 -19.17
N GLN A 345 -14.26 7.24 -18.50
CA GLN A 345 -14.24 8.59 -19.03
C GLN A 345 -14.36 9.62 -17.91
N THR A 346 -13.76 10.80 -18.12
CA THR A 346 -13.98 11.98 -17.30
C THR A 346 -14.52 13.11 -18.16
N THR A 347 -15.51 13.86 -17.67
CA THR A 347 -16.04 15.06 -18.35
C THR A 347 -16.32 16.20 -17.37
N ASN A 348 -16.41 17.43 -17.88
CA ASN A 348 -17.09 18.50 -17.15
C ASN A 348 -18.62 18.34 -17.23
N MET A 349 -19.37 19.22 -16.56
CA MET A 349 -20.85 19.24 -16.62
C MET A 349 -21.43 19.39 -18.04
N LEU A 350 -20.62 19.81 -19.02
CA LEU A 350 -21.00 19.96 -20.43
C LEU A 350 -20.62 18.75 -21.29
N GLY A 351 -20.09 17.67 -20.70
CA GLY A 351 -19.70 16.46 -21.41
C GLY A 351 -18.37 16.58 -22.18
N GLN A 352 -17.58 17.62 -21.96
CA GLN A 352 -16.32 17.85 -22.68
C GLN A 352 -15.18 17.04 -22.04
N LYS A 353 -14.43 16.33 -22.88
CA LYS A 353 -13.40 15.36 -22.46
C LYS A 353 -12.06 15.97 -22.03
N ASN A 354 -11.82 17.27 -22.25
CA ASN A 354 -10.54 17.95 -21.98
C ASN A 354 -10.71 19.48 -21.83
N GLY A 355 -11.75 19.92 -21.11
CA GLY A 355 -11.88 21.32 -20.72
C GLY A 355 -11.35 21.49 -19.29
N PHE A 356 -10.50 22.49 -19.05
CA PHE A 356 -10.05 22.98 -17.74
C PHE A 356 -10.91 22.48 -16.57
N LEU A 357 -10.28 21.89 -15.54
CA LEU A 357 -10.90 21.47 -14.28
C LEU A 357 -11.95 22.51 -13.83
N SER A 358 -13.21 22.29 -14.22
CA SER A 358 -14.34 23.07 -13.72
C SER A 358 -14.57 22.65 -12.27
N ASN A 359 -15.24 23.50 -11.50
CA ASN A 359 -15.63 23.20 -10.11
C ASN A 359 -16.44 21.90 -9.95
N ILE A 360 -16.85 21.25 -11.05
CA ILE A 360 -17.56 19.99 -11.06
C ILE A 360 -16.98 19.09 -12.15
N THR A 361 -16.59 17.87 -11.77
CA THR A 361 -16.07 16.83 -12.67
C THR A 361 -16.92 15.56 -12.54
N LEU A 362 -17.26 14.94 -13.66
CA LEU A 362 -18.01 13.68 -13.75
C LEU A 362 -17.08 12.54 -14.15
N PHE A 363 -17.12 11.44 -13.40
CA PHE A 363 -16.34 10.23 -13.58
C PHE A 363 -17.28 9.10 -13.99
N TYR A 364 -17.11 8.55 -15.19
CA TYR A 364 -17.95 7.49 -15.73
C TYR A 364 -17.24 6.16 -15.59
N TYR A 365 -17.89 5.17 -15.01
CA TYR A 365 -17.31 3.86 -14.76
C TYR A 365 -17.82 2.79 -15.74
N ASN A 366 -17.08 1.70 -15.86
CA ASN A 366 -17.39 0.55 -16.73
C ASN A 366 -18.68 -0.19 -16.33
N ASP A 367 -19.11 -0.04 -15.09
CA ASP A 367 -20.37 -0.55 -14.56
C ASP A 367 -21.57 0.38 -14.87
N GLY A 368 -21.32 1.50 -15.57
CA GLY A 368 -22.34 2.49 -15.92
C GLY A 368 -22.64 3.51 -14.83
N THR A 369 -22.00 3.42 -13.66
CA THR A 369 -22.14 4.43 -12.61
C THR A 369 -21.41 5.72 -13.00
N VAL A 370 -21.91 6.85 -12.48
CA VAL A 370 -21.30 8.17 -12.66
C VAL A 370 -21.08 8.80 -11.29
N GLU A 371 -19.83 9.09 -10.92
CA GLU A 371 -19.53 9.94 -9.77
C GLU A 371 -19.39 11.40 -10.18
N LYS A 372 -19.79 12.28 -9.26
CA LYS A 372 -19.63 13.72 -9.40
C LYS A 372 -18.73 14.22 -8.28
N LYS A 373 -17.55 14.74 -8.61
CA LYS A 373 -16.69 15.46 -7.65
C LYS A 373 -16.88 16.96 -7.85
N ILE A 374 -17.23 17.65 -6.77
CA ILE A 374 -17.34 19.11 -6.74
C ILE A 374 -16.09 19.63 -6.03
N ILE A 375 -15.26 20.39 -6.74
CA ILE A 375 -14.13 21.11 -6.17
C ILE A 375 -14.65 22.49 -5.79
N ILE A 376 -14.90 22.71 -4.50
CA ILE A 376 -15.24 24.02 -3.94
C ILE A 376 -13.91 24.70 -3.60
N LYS A 377 -13.61 25.83 -4.25
CA LYS A 377 -12.46 26.67 -3.92
C LYS A 377 -12.78 27.61 -2.76
#